data_AF-A0A9X5BJF8-F1
#
_entry.id   AF-A0A9X5BJF8-F1
#
_cell.length_a   1.000
_cell.length_b   1.000
_cell.length_c   1.000
_cell.angle_alpha   90.00
_cell.angle_beta   90.00
_cell.angle_gamma   90.00
#
_symmetry.space_group_name_H-M   'P 1'
#
loop_
_entity.id
_entity.type
_entity.pdbx_description
1 polymer ?
#
loop_
_entity_poly.entity_id
_entity_poly.type
_entity_poly.pdbx_seq_one_letter_code
_entity_poly.pdbx_strand_id
1 'polypeptide(L)'
;MFHDALVPFAERRIIKMKNLEQLAGPQSVTAFDFDNHDSRIQYYELMLERDLTEIPYYGLPEGYRFAFYKYGDRDSWIGIEKSAKEFTDYEQGLKAWEKYYAKHEDELPKRMVFLENSQGEKVATATAFYDVLGRDKSGDGWLHWVAIRRQDQGKGLSKPLISYVLSLLKELGYTHAKIPTQTTTWVACKIYLDFGFMPLEKNAINSRDGWRIIKALTNHPSLAGFDAAKRNEILK
;
A
#
# COMPACT_ATOMS: atom_id res chain seq x y z
N MET A 1 -9.95 39.62 -50.73
CA MET A 1 -10.26 38.29 -51.30
C MET A 1 -9.17 37.36 -50.81
N PHE A 2 -9.33 36.43 -49.88
CA PHE A 2 -10.44 35.76 -49.17
C PHE A 2 -9.89 35.49 -47.74
N HIS A 3 -10.58 35.87 -46.66
CA HIS A 3 -11.51 35.05 -45.85
C HIS A 3 -11.00 33.65 -45.44
N ASP A 4 -11.23 33.37 -44.15
CA ASP A 4 -11.22 32.09 -43.42
C ASP A 4 -9.88 31.53 -42.92
N ALA A 5 -9.75 31.03 -41.69
CA ALA A 5 -10.64 31.04 -40.52
C ALA A 5 -9.79 30.71 -39.28
N LEU A 6 -10.06 31.42 -38.18
CA LEU A 6 -9.62 31.06 -36.85
C LEU A 6 -10.33 29.77 -36.42
N VAL A 7 -9.60 28.67 -36.39
CA VAL A 7 -10.08 27.42 -35.79
C VAL A 7 -10.03 27.56 -34.25
N PRO A 8 -11.15 27.34 -33.52
CA PRO A 8 -11.18 27.45 -32.07
C PRO A 8 -10.21 26.46 -31.38
N PHE A 9 -9.63 26.88 -30.25
CA PHE A 9 -8.66 26.11 -29.44
C PHE A 9 -9.18 24.72 -28.98
N ALA A 10 -10.48 24.45 -29.10
CA ALA A 10 -11.11 23.16 -28.81
C ALA A 10 -10.82 22.06 -29.86
N GLU A 11 -10.54 22.40 -31.13
CA GLU A 11 -10.37 21.39 -32.19
C GLU A 11 -8.94 20.82 -32.28
N ARG A 12 -7.93 21.47 -31.69
CA ARG A 12 -6.57 20.92 -31.58
C ARG A 12 -6.45 19.74 -30.59
N ARG A 13 -7.42 19.57 -29.68
CA ARG A 13 -7.46 18.42 -28.75
C ARG A 13 -8.09 17.18 -29.36
N ILE A 14 -8.94 17.31 -30.38
CA ILE A 14 -9.66 16.18 -30.97
C ILE A 14 -8.78 15.44 -32.00
N ILE A 15 -7.89 16.15 -32.70
CA ILE A 15 -6.98 15.55 -33.70
C ILE A 15 -5.81 14.80 -33.05
N LYS A 16 -5.45 15.12 -31.79
CA LYS A 16 -4.46 14.34 -31.02
C LYS A 16 -5.03 13.09 -30.34
N MET A 17 -6.35 12.94 -30.26
CA MET A 17 -7.02 11.77 -29.68
C MET A 17 -7.36 10.68 -30.71
N LYS A 18 -7.31 10.96 -32.02
CA LYS A 18 -7.57 9.96 -33.07
C LYS A 18 -6.35 9.15 -33.52
N ASN A 19 -5.15 9.45 -33.03
CA ASN A 19 -3.90 8.73 -33.39
C ASN A 19 -3.23 8.00 -32.22
N LEU A 20 -3.94 7.83 -31.08
CA LEU A 20 -3.46 6.98 -29.97
C LEU A 20 -4.10 5.59 -29.95
N GLU A 21 -5.11 5.33 -30.78
CA GLU A 21 -5.79 4.02 -30.86
C GLU A 21 -5.11 3.02 -31.83
N GLN A 22 -3.96 3.35 -32.43
CA GLN A 22 -3.26 2.46 -33.38
C GLN A 22 -1.82 2.07 -32.98
N LEU A 23 -1.45 2.20 -31.70
CA LEU A 23 -0.21 1.62 -31.16
C LEU A 23 -0.48 0.49 -30.14
N ALA A 24 -1.61 -0.19 -30.25
CA ALA A 24 -1.83 -1.47 -29.59
C ALA A 24 -1.10 -2.57 -30.38
N GLY A 25 0.17 -2.80 -30.05
CA GLY A 25 0.88 -4.03 -30.42
C GLY A 25 0.19 -5.25 -29.79
N PRO A 26 0.33 -6.46 -30.38
CA PRO A 26 -0.42 -7.63 -29.95
C PRO A 26 0.20 -8.22 -28.69
N GLN A 27 -0.38 -7.90 -27.53
CA GLN A 27 -0.64 -8.81 -26.42
C GLN A 27 -1.37 -8.02 -25.33
N SER A 28 -2.70 -8.08 -25.35
CA SER A 28 -3.50 -7.79 -24.17
C SER A 28 -3.07 -8.77 -23.08
N VAL A 29 -2.24 -8.33 -22.15
CA VAL A 29 -2.04 -9.03 -20.88
C VAL A 29 -3.45 -9.17 -20.31
N THR A 30 -3.96 -10.39 -20.27
CA THR A 30 -5.23 -10.69 -19.59
C THR A 30 -5.11 -10.12 -18.19
N ALA A 31 -5.93 -9.11 -17.87
CA ALA A 31 -5.95 -8.53 -16.54
C ALA A 31 -6.09 -9.70 -15.55
N PHE A 32 -5.12 -9.82 -14.64
CA PHE A 32 -5.13 -10.92 -13.70
C PHE A 32 -6.37 -10.79 -12.80
N ASP A 33 -7.22 -11.81 -12.78
CA ASP A 33 -8.38 -11.89 -11.89
C ASP A 33 -7.93 -12.38 -10.50
N PHE A 34 -7.12 -11.57 -9.83
CA PHE A 34 -6.64 -11.82 -8.46
C PHE A 34 -7.39 -10.94 -7.45
N ASP A 35 -7.64 -11.51 -6.27
CA ASP A 35 -8.02 -10.74 -5.10
C ASP A 35 -6.85 -9.81 -4.68
N ASN A 36 -7.12 -8.81 -3.85
CA ASN A 36 -6.08 -7.93 -3.33
C ASN A 36 -5.15 -8.61 -2.31
N HIS A 37 -5.61 -9.69 -1.68
CA HIS A 37 -4.81 -10.69 -0.99
C HIS A 37 -5.13 -12.05 -1.61
N ASP A 38 -4.21 -12.59 -2.42
CA ASP A 38 -4.44 -13.82 -3.19
C ASP A 38 -3.33 -14.85 -2.98
N SER A 39 -3.68 -15.97 -2.35
CA SER A 39 -2.73 -17.04 -2.02
C SER A 39 -2.33 -17.90 -3.23
N ARG A 40 -2.95 -17.71 -4.41
CA ARG A 40 -2.55 -18.36 -5.66
C ARG A 40 -1.25 -17.79 -6.22
N ILE A 41 -0.90 -16.56 -5.84
CA ILE A 41 0.34 -15.90 -6.23
C ILE A 41 1.50 -16.51 -5.43
N GLN A 42 2.63 -16.79 -6.09
CA GLN A 42 3.85 -17.26 -5.41
C GLN A 42 4.28 -16.24 -4.36
N TYR A 43 4.61 -16.73 -3.16
CA TYR A 43 4.94 -15.88 -2.02
C TYR A 43 6.41 -15.48 -2.05
N TYR A 44 6.67 -14.18 -2.04
CA TYR A 44 7.99 -13.60 -1.78
C TYR A 44 7.83 -12.47 -0.77
N GLU A 45 8.72 -12.42 0.22
CA GLU A 45 8.83 -11.27 1.11
C GLU A 45 9.48 -10.10 0.35
N LEU A 46 8.82 -8.96 0.41
CA LEU A 46 9.23 -7.72 -0.23
C LEU A 46 9.50 -6.67 0.83
N MET A 47 10.55 -5.88 0.63
CA MET A 47 10.86 -4.75 1.51
C MET A 47 10.97 -3.50 0.67
N LEU A 48 10.22 -2.47 1.04
CA LEU A 48 10.30 -1.16 0.42
C LEU A 48 10.76 -0.10 1.41
N GLU A 49 11.32 0.97 0.88
CA GLU A 49 11.79 2.10 1.67
C GLU A 49 11.59 3.45 0.98
N ARG A 50 11.57 4.54 1.76
CA ARG A 50 11.60 5.92 1.28
C ARG A 50 12.02 6.89 2.38
N ASP A 51 12.49 8.06 1.95
CA ASP A 51 12.59 9.23 2.82
C ASP A 51 11.21 9.76 3.21
N LEU A 52 11.11 10.33 4.42
CA LEU A 52 9.91 11.02 4.94
C LEU A 52 9.87 12.51 4.57
N THR A 53 10.59 12.89 3.51
CA THR A 53 10.45 14.17 2.84
C THR A 53 9.28 14.11 1.84
N GLU A 54 8.62 15.24 1.60
CA GLU A 54 7.58 15.36 0.55
C GLU A 54 6.52 14.24 0.57
N ILE A 55 6.01 13.90 1.75
CA ILE A 55 4.97 12.87 1.91
C ILE A 55 3.72 13.28 1.12
N PRO A 56 3.25 12.47 0.14
CA PRO A 56 2.03 12.77 -0.58
C PRO A 56 0.84 12.88 0.36
N TYR A 57 0.09 13.98 0.26
CA TYR A 57 -1.12 14.19 1.03
C TYR A 57 -2.35 13.67 0.30
N TYR A 58 -3.21 12.97 1.04
CA TYR A 58 -4.51 12.51 0.54
C TYR A 58 -5.59 12.85 1.56
N GLY A 59 -6.60 13.62 1.14
CA GLY A 59 -7.71 14.01 2.00
C GLY A 59 -8.57 12.83 2.41
N LEU A 60 -8.94 12.78 3.70
CA LEU A 60 -9.83 11.75 4.22
C LEU A 60 -11.26 11.97 3.68
N PRO A 61 -11.95 10.95 3.15
CA PRO A 61 -13.33 11.08 2.72
C PRO A 61 -14.27 11.50 3.85
N GLU A 62 -15.35 12.20 3.50
CA GLU A 62 -16.38 12.60 4.46
C GLU A 62 -16.99 11.38 5.18
N GLY A 63 -17.35 11.57 6.45
CA GLY A 63 -17.91 10.51 7.29
C GLY A 63 -16.87 9.59 7.94
N TYR A 64 -15.58 9.87 7.75
CA TYR A 64 -14.49 9.18 8.44
C TYR A 64 -13.67 10.15 9.30
N ARG A 65 -13.05 9.63 10.36
CA ARG A 65 -12.07 10.36 11.16
C ARG A 65 -10.93 9.47 11.62
N PHE A 66 -9.77 10.07 11.84
CA PHE A 66 -8.66 9.41 12.52
C PHE A 66 -8.97 9.26 14.01
N ALA A 67 -8.57 8.13 14.58
CA ALA A 67 -8.65 7.86 16.00
C ALA A 67 -7.39 7.12 16.45
N PHE A 68 -6.73 7.59 17.50
CA PHE A 68 -5.61 6.86 18.07
C PHE A 68 -6.08 5.64 18.88
N TYR A 69 -5.19 4.66 18.99
CA TYR A 69 -5.36 3.52 19.87
C TYR A 69 -5.71 3.94 21.29
N LYS A 70 -6.64 3.19 21.88
CA LYS A 70 -6.98 3.20 23.29
C LYS A 70 -6.75 1.81 23.85
N TYR A 71 -6.34 1.72 25.11
CA TYR A 71 -6.20 0.43 25.79
C TYR A 71 -7.47 -0.41 25.63
N GLY A 72 -7.29 -1.67 25.23
CA GLY A 72 -8.39 -2.58 24.89
C GLY A 72 -8.73 -2.67 23.40
N ASP A 73 -8.11 -1.85 22.53
CA ASP A 73 -8.39 -1.89 21.09
C ASP A 73 -7.74 -3.04 20.33
N ARG A 74 -6.97 -3.91 21.01
CA ARG A 74 -6.40 -5.13 20.42
C ARG A 74 -7.42 -5.89 19.58
N ASP A 75 -8.60 -6.14 20.13
CA ASP A 75 -9.59 -6.98 19.46
C ASP A 75 -10.20 -6.28 18.25
N SER A 76 -10.25 -4.94 18.25
CA SER A 76 -10.59 -4.15 17.07
C SER A 76 -9.52 -4.29 15.98
N TRP A 77 -8.24 -4.20 16.36
CA TRP A 77 -7.11 -4.40 15.44
C TRP A 77 -7.14 -5.82 14.82
N ILE A 78 -7.24 -6.87 15.65
CA ILE A 78 -7.35 -8.27 15.18
C ILE A 78 -8.56 -8.42 14.25
N GLY A 79 -9.70 -7.83 14.60
CA GLY A 79 -10.92 -7.89 13.80
C GLY A 79 -10.77 -7.26 12.41
N ILE A 80 -10.01 -6.16 12.30
CA ILE A 80 -9.72 -5.51 11.02
C ILE A 80 -8.79 -6.38 10.16
N GLU A 81 -7.69 -6.87 10.73
CA GLU A 81 -6.70 -7.70 10.03
C GLU A 81 -7.30 -9.03 9.54
N LYS A 82 -8.09 -9.68 10.41
CA LYS A 82 -8.85 -10.88 10.05
C LYS A 82 -9.87 -10.58 8.94
N SER A 83 -10.59 -9.45 9.04
CA SER A 83 -11.50 -9.03 7.98
C SER A 83 -10.76 -8.86 6.66
N ALA A 84 -9.60 -8.23 6.66
CA ALA A 84 -8.74 -8.04 5.47
C ALA A 84 -8.18 -9.35 4.88
N LYS A 85 -8.37 -10.49 5.58
CA LYS A 85 -7.81 -11.83 5.29
C LYS A 85 -6.32 -11.97 5.60
N GLU A 86 -5.75 -11.09 6.41
CA GLU A 86 -4.37 -11.25 6.87
C GLU A 86 -4.26 -12.38 7.90
N PHE A 87 -5.29 -12.52 8.75
CA PHE A 87 -5.42 -13.64 9.68
C PHE A 87 -6.58 -14.55 9.28
N THR A 88 -6.38 -15.87 9.37
CA THR A 88 -7.48 -16.83 9.17
C THR A 88 -8.43 -16.88 10.36
N ASP A 89 -7.91 -16.65 11.56
CA ASP A 89 -8.64 -16.74 12.83
C ASP A 89 -8.12 -15.74 13.86
N TYR A 90 -8.83 -15.66 14.99
CA TYR A 90 -8.50 -14.75 16.08
C TYR A 90 -7.18 -15.13 16.77
N GLU A 91 -6.87 -16.42 16.89
CA GLU A 91 -5.66 -16.90 17.56
C GLU A 91 -4.38 -16.49 16.81
N GLN A 92 -4.41 -16.47 15.48
CA GLN A 92 -3.32 -15.91 14.69
C GLN A 92 -3.13 -14.41 14.96
N GLY A 93 -4.23 -13.65 15.03
CA GLY A 93 -4.18 -12.25 15.38
C GLY A 93 -3.63 -12.00 16.78
N LEU A 94 -4.03 -12.82 17.76
CA LEU A 94 -3.51 -12.73 19.12
C LEU A 94 -2.00 -13.04 19.15
N LYS A 95 -1.53 -14.07 18.44
CA LYS A 95 -0.10 -14.37 18.33
C LYS A 95 0.69 -13.23 17.68
N ALA A 96 0.13 -12.59 16.65
CA ALA A 96 0.75 -11.41 16.04
C ALA A 96 0.79 -10.23 17.02
N TRP A 97 -0.30 -9.98 17.76
CA TRP A 97 -0.34 -8.96 18.80
C TRP A 97 0.74 -9.18 19.87
N GLU A 98 0.83 -10.39 20.43
CA GLU A 98 1.84 -10.76 21.42
C GLU A 98 3.27 -10.57 20.91
N LYS A 99 3.49 -10.90 19.64
CA LYS A 99 4.80 -10.79 19.00
C LYS A 99 5.23 -9.35 18.79
N TYR A 100 4.33 -8.46 18.39
CA TYR A 100 4.68 -7.13 17.91
C TYR A 100 4.31 -5.98 18.85
N TYR A 101 3.24 -6.12 19.61
CA TYR A 101 2.60 -4.99 20.29
C TYR A 101 2.44 -5.16 21.80
N ALA A 102 2.24 -6.37 22.32
CA ALA A 102 1.93 -6.56 23.75
C ALA A 102 2.98 -5.97 24.72
N LYS A 103 4.27 -6.01 24.35
CA LYS A 103 5.36 -5.44 25.16
C LYS A 103 5.56 -3.93 25.01
N HIS A 104 4.81 -3.31 24.09
CA HIS A 104 4.92 -1.90 23.71
C HIS A 104 3.53 -1.24 23.68
N GLU A 105 2.55 -1.82 24.38
CA GLU A 105 1.16 -1.38 24.33
C GLU A 105 1.00 0.06 24.84
N ASP A 106 1.86 0.47 25.76
CA ASP A 106 1.92 1.82 26.33
C ASP A 106 2.35 2.89 25.33
N GLU A 107 3.03 2.51 24.24
CA GLU A 107 3.42 3.42 23.16
C GLU A 107 2.32 3.59 22.11
N LEU A 108 1.42 2.60 21.98
CA LEU A 108 0.41 2.57 20.91
C LEU A 108 -0.54 3.77 20.87
N PRO A 109 -0.95 4.38 22.01
CA PRO A 109 -1.78 5.60 21.98
C PRO A 109 -1.18 6.77 21.21
N LYS A 110 0.13 6.75 20.91
CA LYS A 110 0.83 7.76 20.11
C LYS A 110 1.25 7.28 18.72
N ARG A 111 1.00 6.01 18.39
CA ARG A 111 1.60 5.34 17.22
C ARG A 111 0.60 4.61 16.34
N MET A 112 -0.41 3.96 16.92
CA MET A 112 -1.40 3.20 16.18
C MET A 112 -2.63 4.06 15.91
N VAL A 113 -3.00 4.13 14.63
CA VAL A 113 -4.08 4.96 14.12
C VAL A 113 -5.13 4.08 13.48
N PHE A 114 -6.37 4.29 13.89
CA PHE A 114 -7.56 3.75 13.26
C PHE A 114 -8.27 4.79 12.39
N LEU A 115 -9.01 4.33 11.41
CA LEU A 115 -10.12 5.09 10.83
C LEU A 115 -11.43 4.64 11.47
N GLU A 116 -12.19 5.59 11.98
CA GLU A 116 -13.54 5.39 12.47
C GLU A 116 -14.54 5.95 11.46
N ASN A 117 -15.60 5.19 11.18
CA ASN A 117 -16.71 5.64 10.32
C ASN A 117 -17.70 6.51 11.13
N SER A 118 -18.78 6.96 10.47
CA SER A 118 -19.81 7.81 11.08
C SER A 118 -20.58 7.14 12.23
N GLN A 119 -20.53 5.82 12.33
CA GLN A 119 -21.11 5.04 13.42
C GLN A 119 -20.13 4.83 14.59
N GLY A 120 -18.90 5.32 14.47
CA GLY A 120 -17.84 5.13 15.45
C GLY A 120 -17.15 3.78 15.37
N GLU A 121 -17.38 3.00 14.30
CA GLU A 121 -16.75 1.70 14.12
C GLU A 121 -15.36 1.84 13.51
N LYS A 122 -14.39 1.08 14.04
CA LYS A 122 -13.02 1.02 13.50
C LYS A 122 -12.98 0.14 12.25
N VAL A 123 -12.71 0.77 11.12
CA VAL A 123 -12.76 0.14 9.79
C VAL A 123 -11.39 -0.06 9.14
N ALA A 124 -10.36 0.63 9.61
CA ALA A 124 -9.00 0.50 9.11
C ALA A 124 -7.99 0.79 10.22
N THR A 125 -6.76 0.31 10.06
CA THR A 125 -5.65 0.52 11.00
C THR A 125 -4.32 0.63 10.26
N ALA A 126 -3.41 1.43 10.82
CA ALA A 126 -2.00 1.50 10.45
C ALA A 126 -1.19 2.02 11.64
N THR A 127 0.06 1.55 11.79
CA THR A 127 0.90 1.91 12.95
C THR A 127 2.21 2.56 12.52
N ALA A 128 2.50 3.72 13.08
CA ALA A 128 3.80 4.41 13.00
C ALA A 128 4.77 3.79 14.03
N PHE A 129 5.46 2.74 13.64
CA PHE A 129 6.24 1.90 14.55
C PHE A 129 7.70 1.77 14.14
N TYR A 130 8.34 0.69 14.58
CA TYR A 130 9.73 0.33 14.30
C TYR A 130 9.89 -1.20 14.44
N ASP A 131 11.04 -1.73 14.05
CA ASP A 131 11.30 -3.16 14.17
C ASP A 131 11.63 -3.60 15.61
N VAL A 132 10.61 -4.11 16.32
CA VAL A 132 10.76 -4.68 17.67
C VAL A 132 11.46 -6.05 17.69
N LEU A 133 11.66 -6.69 16.53
CA LEU A 133 12.36 -7.97 16.44
C LEU A 133 13.87 -7.82 16.27
N GLY A 134 14.35 -6.58 16.10
CA GLY A 134 15.78 -6.25 16.04
C GLY A 134 16.51 -6.80 14.82
N ARG A 135 15.80 -7.09 13.73
CA ARG A 135 16.36 -7.49 12.43
C ARG A 135 16.90 -6.29 11.65
N ASP A 136 16.26 -5.14 11.80
CA ASP A 136 16.68 -3.87 11.23
C ASP A 136 17.51 -3.07 12.23
N LYS A 137 18.71 -2.65 11.80
CA LYS A 137 19.66 -1.86 12.60
C LYS A 137 19.80 -0.42 12.12
N SER A 138 19.02 0.00 11.12
CA SER A 138 19.05 1.36 10.57
C SER A 138 18.53 2.43 11.52
N GLY A 139 17.56 2.08 12.39
CA GLY A 139 16.80 3.05 13.18
C GLY A 139 15.62 3.67 12.42
N ASP A 140 15.27 3.15 11.24
CA ASP A 140 14.18 3.67 10.43
C ASP A 140 12.80 3.46 11.06
N GLY A 141 11.87 4.34 10.71
CA GLY A 141 10.46 4.20 11.03
C GLY A 141 9.82 3.10 10.20
N TRP A 142 8.83 2.40 10.72
CA TRP A 142 8.11 1.35 10.01
C TRP A 142 6.65 1.73 9.87
N LEU A 143 6.14 1.74 8.63
CA LEU A 143 4.71 1.71 8.37
C LEU A 143 4.23 0.27 8.58
N HIS A 144 3.73 -0.01 9.78
CA HIS A 144 3.53 -1.37 10.28
C HIS A 144 2.04 -1.71 10.34
N TRP A 145 1.68 -2.91 9.85
CA TRP A 145 0.30 -3.45 9.79
C TRP A 145 -0.76 -2.47 9.29
N VAL A 146 -0.88 -2.37 7.96
CA VAL A 146 -1.88 -1.54 7.30
C VAL A 146 -3.01 -2.41 6.79
N ALA A 147 -4.22 -2.21 7.31
CA ALA A 147 -5.39 -2.98 6.90
C ALA A 147 -6.66 -2.14 6.86
N ILE A 148 -7.58 -2.55 5.97
CA ILE A 148 -8.93 -2.02 5.85
C ILE A 148 -9.87 -3.21 5.82
N ARG A 149 -10.95 -3.15 6.61
CA ARG A 149 -12.03 -4.15 6.59
C ARG A 149 -12.56 -4.34 5.17
N ARG A 150 -12.87 -5.58 4.79
CA ARG A 150 -13.25 -5.92 3.41
C ARG A 150 -14.42 -5.10 2.89
N GLN A 151 -15.44 -4.88 3.72
CA GLN A 151 -16.63 -4.08 3.39
C GLN A 151 -16.35 -2.57 3.22
N ASP A 152 -15.17 -2.10 3.62
CA ASP A 152 -14.74 -0.70 3.53
C ASP A 152 -13.64 -0.46 2.49
N GLN A 153 -13.18 -1.51 1.82
CA GLN A 153 -12.23 -1.40 0.72
C GLN A 153 -12.88 -0.77 -0.53
N GLY A 154 -12.06 -0.21 -1.40
CA GLY A 154 -12.53 0.51 -2.61
C GLY A 154 -13.07 1.92 -2.35
N LYS A 155 -13.22 2.33 -1.08
CA LYS A 155 -13.72 3.67 -0.69
C LYS A 155 -12.62 4.75 -0.59
N GLY A 156 -11.43 4.49 -1.10
CA GLY A 156 -10.31 5.44 -1.08
C GLY A 156 -9.66 5.68 0.29
N LEU A 157 -9.84 4.78 1.26
CA LEU A 157 -9.39 4.96 2.66
C LEU A 157 -7.90 4.70 2.90
N SER A 158 -7.23 3.90 2.05
CA SER A 158 -5.85 3.48 2.28
C SER A 158 -4.87 4.65 2.21
N LYS A 159 -4.99 5.47 1.17
CA LYS A 159 -4.05 6.57 0.91
C LYS A 159 -4.12 7.65 2.01
N PRO A 160 -5.30 8.12 2.45
CA PRO A 160 -5.38 9.04 3.59
C PRO A 160 -4.76 8.47 4.87
N LEU A 161 -5.04 7.19 5.18
CA LEU A 161 -4.46 6.53 6.36
C LEU A 161 -2.93 6.43 6.30
N ILE A 162 -2.39 5.98 5.17
CA ILE A 162 -0.93 5.88 4.97
C ILE A 162 -0.28 7.26 5.05
N SER A 163 -0.85 8.27 4.37
CA SER A 163 -0.33 9.64 4.40
C SER A 163 -0.26 10.20 5.83
N TYR A 164 -1.31 9.97 6.62
CA TYR A 164 -1.36 10.37 8.02
C TYR A 164 -0.29 9.66 8.85
N VAL A 165 -0.14 8.34 8.71
CA VAL A 165 0.82 7.56 9.51
C VAL A 165 2.27 7.84 9.12
N LEU A 166 2.58 8.11 7.85
CA LEU A 166 3.91 8.56 7.44
C LEU A 166 4.24 9.95 8.02
N SER A 167 3.24 10.84 8.06
CA SER A 167 3.40 12.16 8.70
C SER A 167 3.64 12.01 10.20
N LEU A 168 2.95 11.09 10.86
CA LEU A 168 3.16 10.75 12.26
C LEU A 168 4.57 10.17 12.51
N LEU A 169 5.08 9.28 11.65
CA LEU A 169 6.48 8.83 11.75
C LEU A 169 7.46 10.03 11.70
N LYS A 170 7.23 10.97 10.78
CA LYS A 170 8.05 12.18 10.70
C LYS A 170 7.97 13.03 11.98
N GLU A 171 6.78 13.21 12.53
CA GLU A 171 6.57 13.94 13.79
C GLU A 171 7.24 13.25 14.99
N LEU A 172 7.33 11.92 14.98
CA LEU A 172 8.04 11.13 15.98
C LEU A 172 9.58 11.17 15.82
N GLY A 173 10.09 11.91 14.81
CA GLY A 173 11.51 12.16 14.61
C GLY A 173 12.19 11.23 13.60
N TYR A 174 11.44 10.33 12.93
CA TYR A 174 12.01 9.50 11.87
C TYR A 174 12.24 10.33 10.60
N THR A 175 13.35 10.06 9.91
CA THR A 175 13.69 10.70 8.63
C THR A 175 13.47 9.77 7.43
N HIS A 176 13.48 8.46 7.68
CA HIS A 176 13.34 7.42 6.67
C HIS A 176 12.34 6.36 7.16
N ALA A 177 11.63 5.74 6.22
CA ALA A 177 10.60 4.75 6.52
C ALA A 177 10.75 3.50 5.66
N LYS A 178 10.47 2.34 6.28
CA LYS A 178 10.39 1.04 5.63
C LYS A 178 9.00 0.44 5.75
N ILE A 179 8.72 -0.47 4.83
CA ILE A 179 7.53 -1.30 4.89
C ILE A 179 7.82 -2.71 4.36
N PRO A 180 7.70 -3.74 5.21
CA PRO A 180 7.61 -5.11 4.74
C PRO A 180 6.24 -5.36 4.11
N THR A 181 6.22 -6.13 3.02
CA THR A 181 5.00 -6.60 2.36
C THR A 181 5.29 -7.91 1.64
N GLN A 182 4.35 -8.37 0.82
CA GLN A 182 4.47 -9.65 0.12
C GLN A 182 3.76 -9.60 -1.22
N THR A 183 4.18 -10.47 -2.14
CA THR A 183 3.57 -10.59 -3.47
C THR A 183 2.09 -10.95 -3.43
N THR A 184 1.63 -11.70 -2.42
CA THR A 184 0.20 -12.06 -2.31
C THR A 184 -0.68 -10.87 -1.98
N THR A 185 -0.13 -9.77 -1.44
CA THR A 185 -0.82 -8.49 -1.18
C THR A 185 -0.42 -7.42 -2.20
N TRP A 186 -0.30 -7.80 -3.48
CA TRP A 186 0.22 -6.97 -4.57
C TRP A 186 -0.42 -5.57 -4.72
N VAL A 187 -1.71 -5.42 -4.37
CA VAL A 187 -2.40 -4.12 -4.39
C VAL A 187 -1.81 -3.16 -3.34
N ALA A 188 -1.47 -3.66 -2.15
CA ALA A 188 -0.79 -2.87 -1.12
C ALA A 188 0.59 -2.43 -1.61
N CYS A 189 1.36 -3.35 -2.22
CA CYS A 189 2.64 -3.02 -2.83
C CYS A 189 2.51 -1.91 -3.88
N LYS A 190 1.50 -1.99 -4.77
CA LYS A 190 1.21 -0.91 -5.72
C LYS A 190 0.96 0.43 -5.01
N ILE A 191 0.16 0.44 -3.95
CA ILE A 191 -0.13 1.66 -3.19
C ILE A 191 1.16 2.23 -2.60
N TYR A 192 2.04 1.41 -2.03
CA TYR A 192 3.32 1.89 -1.50
C TYR A 192 4.20 2.49 -2.60
N LEU A 193 4.26 1.87 -3.77
CA LEU A 193 4.95 2.44 -4.93
C LEU A 193 4.34 3.79 -5.38
N ASP A 194 3.01 3.93 -5.38
CA ASP A 194 2.32 5.21 -5.63
C ASP A 194 2.69 6.29 -4.58
N PHE A 195 3.14 5.89 -3.38
CA PHE A 195 3.64 6.78 -2.31
C PHE A 195 5.13 7.13 -2.43
N GLY A 196 5.81 6.66 -3.49
CA GLY A 196 7.23 6.89 -3.71
C GLY A 196 8.14 5.94 -2.93
N PHE A 197 7.60 4.87 -2.34
CA PHE A 197 8.44 3.79 -1.84
C PHE A 197 9.14 3.08 -3.01
N MET A 198 10.37 2.64 -2.78
CA MET A 198 11.19 1.90 -3.74
C MET A 198 11.65 0.57 -3.12
N PRO A 199 11.91 -0.47 -3.94
CA PRO A 199 12.50 -1.71 -3.44
C PRO A 199 13.82 -1.44 -2.70
N LEU A 200 13.95 -1.96 -1.46
CA LEU A 200 15.22 -1.95 -0.73
C LEU A 200 16.25 -2.76 -1.52
N GLU A 201 17.43 -2.20 -1.79
CA GLU A 201 18.42 -2.75 -2.72
C GLU A 201 18.75 -4.24 -2.47
N LYS A 202 19.03 -4.60 -1.21
CA LYS A 202 19.34 -6.00 -0.86
C LYS A 202 18.15 -6.94 -1.08
N ASN A 203 16.93 -6.48 -0.80
CA ASN A 203 15.71 -7.25 -1.04
C ASN A 203 15.38 -7.32 -2.54
N ALA A 204 15.66 -6.26 -3.31
CA ALA A 204 15.53 -6.26 -4.76
C ALA A 204 16.35 -7.36 -5.44
N ILE A 205 17.55 -7.63 -4.93
CA ILE A 205 18.42 -8.72 -5.39
C ILE A 205 17.88 -10.08 -4.92
N ASN A 206 17.63 -10.23 -3.63
CA ASN A 206 17.27 -11.53 -3.04
C ASN A 206 15.85 -12.00 -3.43
N SER A 207 14.92 -11.06 -3.59
CA SER A 207 13.52 -11.30 -3.96
C SER A 207 13.23 -10.85 -5.39
N ARG A 208 14.22 -10.96 -6.30
CA ARG A 208 14.10 -10.50 -7.70
C ARG A 208 12.82 -11.01 -8.38
N ASP A 209 12.50 -12.29 -8.22
CA ASP A 209 11.29 -12.87 -8.81
C ASP A 209 10.00 -12.28 -8.24
N GLY A 210 9.97 -11.98 -6.93
CA GLY A 210 8.87 -11.25 -6.32
C GLY A 210 8.65 -9.88 -6.94
N TRP A 211 9.74 -9.13 -7.22
CA TRP A 211 9.64 -7.84 -7.89
C TRP A 211 9.20 -7.93 -9.36
N ARG A 212 9.60 -8.98 -10.09
CA ARG A 212 9.08 -9.27 -11.44
C ARG A 212 7.59 -9.57 -11.42
N ILE A 213 7.11 -10.28 -10.39
CA ILE A 213 5.67 -10.52 -10.18
C ILE A 213 4.95 -9.19 -9.96
N ILE A 214 5.42 -8.34 -9.04
CA ILE A 214 4.80 -7.02 -8.82
C ILE A 214 4.85 -6.17 -10.10
N LYS A 215 5.94 -6.21 -10.86
CA LYS A 215 6.03 -5.53 -12.16
C LYS A 215 4.97 -6.02 -13.13
N ALA A 216 4.75 -7.32 -13.23
CA ALA A 216 3.71 -7.89 -14.10
C ALA A 216 2.28 -7.51 -13.65
N LEU A 217 2.02 -7.52 -12.34
CA LEU A 217 0.68 -7.25 -11.78
C LEU A 217 0.30 -5.77 -11.81
N THR A 218 1.29 -4.87 -11.67
CA THR A 218 1.03 -3.44 -11.48
C THR A 218 1.46 -2.57 -12.66
N ASN A 219 2.40 -3.07 -13.48
CA ASN A 219 3.17 -2.31 -14.46
C ASN A 219 3.72 -0.98 -13.91
N HIS A 220 4.01 -0.89 -12.61
CA HIS A 220 4.39 0.37 -11.98
C HIS A 220 5.70 0.93 -12.58
N PRO A 221 5.79 2.25 -12.88
CA PRO A 221 6.99 2.85 -13.49
C PRO A 221 8.22 2.78 -12.59
N SER A 222 8.07 2.84 -11.26
CA SER A 222 9.18 2.65 -10.31
C SER A 222 9.89 1.30 -10.44
N LEU A 223 9.26 0.33 -11.11
CA LEU A 223 9.83 -1.00 -11.35
C LEU A 223 10.36 -1.16 -12.79
N ALA A 224 10.66 -0.06 -13.49
CA ALA A 224 11.17 -0.10 -14.87
C ALA A 224 12.49 -0.89 -15.03
N GLY A 225 13.28 -1.03 -13.96
CA GLY A 225 14.50 -1.85 -13.93
C GLY A 225 14.26 -3.37 -13.87
N PHE A 226 13.01 -3.81 -13.68
CA PHE A 226 12.65 -5.23 -13.65
C PHE A 226 11.94 -5.62 -14.93
N ASP A 227 12.24 -6.81 -15.45
CA ASP A 227 11.38 -7.47 -16.42
C ASP A 227 10.08 -7.95 -15.74
N ALA A 228 9.01 -8.10 -16.52
CA ALA A 228 7.75 -8.63 -16.00
C ALA A 228 7.80 -10.17 -15.94
N ALA A 229 7.37 -10.75 -14.82
CA ALA A 229 7.17 -12.19 -14.71
C ALA A 229 6.08 -12.67 -15.69
N LYS A 230 6.27 -13.87 -16.24
CA LYS A 230 5.28 -14.59 -17.03
C LYS A 230 4.20 -15.18 -16.13
N ARG A 231 3.04 -15.50 -16.69
CA ARG A 231 1.90 -16.05 -15.95
C ARG A 231 2.24 -17.30 -15.11
N ASN A 232 3.07 -18.19 -15.65
CA ASN A 232 3.50 -19.41 -14.95
C ASN A 232 4.54 -19.16 -13.84
N GLU A 233 5.20 -18.00 -13.84
CA GLU A 233 6.11 -17.57 -12.76
C GLU A 233 5.34 -16.87 -11.62
N ILE A 234 4.11 -16.41 -11.87
CA ILE A 234 3.26 -15.73 -10.88
C ILE A 234 2.49 -16.74 -10.04
N LEU A 235 2.01 -17.82 -10.65
CA LEU A 235 1.17 -18.83 -9.98
C LEU A 235 2.02 -19.87 -9.25
N LYS A 236 1.52 -20.33 -8.10
CA LYS A 236 2.03 -21.50 -7.39
C LYS A 236 1.78 -22.80 -8.15
#